data_AF-A0A812KTX5-F1
#
_entry.id   AF-A0A812KTX5-F1
#
_cell.length_a   1.000
_cell.length_b   1.000
_cell.length_c   1.000
_cell.angle_alpha   90.00
_cell.angle_beta   90.00
_cell.angle_gamma   90.00
#
_symmetry.space_group_name_H-M   'P 1'
#
loop_
_entity.id
_entity.type
_entity.pdbx_description
1 polymer ?
#
loop_
_entity_poly.entity_id
_entity_poly.type
_entity_poly.pdbx_seq_one_letter_code
_entity_poly.pdbx_strand_id
1 'polypeptide(L)'
;MAILVDVLLLLACIWHLYTRGEDAPVYGKPVVPEGQDPKDFAILELEAAFDAKNAPRYAGALELALEVNVDSGRIPCVYSLQKQLETFKIPVVQRGPSVITAQLCFILDYTGSMKEQINQAEKSCRGIVDAVKAMKFTHMPEASVDLEMAAVGYNDWDDKTASLKRPVVFAYGGKEIMKRHDPNISLDEFNLGGKFTKDTDDIMKWIKQPLGNGGSVPEELTGALIAASHLPWSAKERLAVVITDAPCHGKAYSNDSHDPFCDKDTGLTCTGKPEVPLLKLKEQNVQVVILHTGNAGAVKMCQKLLQTSPTLISEKVSPSQTADRLVNAINTKLELSPLSYVLKPFTGSKGLSDLAAGHDVELKMGSETAKQRVGADGLIWLGKPSATPSLTVSRPGSAALDEWWEAQTAEQELSRSFDAEQVYMLKMPCKKREQGDEGNMV
;
A
#
# COMPACT_ATOMS: atom_id res chain seq x y z
N MET A 1 -16.55 -50.17 -25.53
CA MET A 1 -17.49 -49.91 -24.41
C MET A 1 -16.89 -49.08 -23.29
N ALA A 2 -15.63 -49.30 -22.85
CA ALA A 2 -15.01 -48.52 -21.77
C ALA A 2 -14.92 -46.99 -22.03
N ILE A 3 -14.55 -46.58 -23.25
CA ILE A 3 -14.42 -45.16 -23.61
C ILE A 3 -15.77 -44.41 -23.59
N LEU A 4 -16.89 -45.12 -23.82
CA LEU A 4 -18.22 -44.50 -23.79
C LEU A 4 -18.68 -44.22 -22.35
N VAL A 5 -18.25 -45.04 -21.39
CA VAL A 5 -18.56 -44.87 -19.96
C VAL A 5 -17.77 -43.71 -19.38
N ASP A 6 -16.50 -43.54 -19.76
CA ASP A 6 -15.67 -42.42 -19.28
C ASP A 6 -16.12 -41.07 -19.86
N VAL A 7 -16.57 -41.02 -21.12
CA VAL A 7 -17.14 -39.79 -21.71
C VAL A 7 -18.50 -39.46 -21.10
N LEU A 8 -19.33 -40.45 -20.77
CA LEU A 8 -20.59 -40.24 -20.05
C LEU A 8 -20.38 -39.81 -18.59
N LEU A 9 -19.35 -40.31 -17.92
CA LEU A 9 -18.95 -39.84 -16.58
C LEU A 9 -18.38 -38.43 -16.61
N LEU A 10 -17.56 -38.10 -17.62
CA LEU A 10 -17.03 -36.74 -17.79
C LEU A 10 -18.16 -35.75 -18.12
N LEU A 11 -19.11 -36.12 -18.97
CA LEU A 11 -20.29 -35.32 -19.28
C LEU A 11 -21.25 -35.23 -18.09
N ALA A 12 -21.38 -36.28 -17.27
CA ALA A 12 -22.14 -36.22 -16.01
C ALA A 12 -21.46 -35.36 -14.96
N CYS A 13 -20.12 -35.35 -14.87
CA CYS A 13 -19.36 -34.47 -13.98
C CYS A 13 -19.39 -33.02 -14.46
N ILE A 14 -19.30 -32.78 -15.77
CA ILE A 14 -19.45 -31.44 -16.35
C ILE A 14 -20.90 -30.96 -16.19
N TRP A 15 -21.90 -31.82 -16.39
CA TRP A 15 -23.31 -31.50 -16.11
C TRP A 15 -23.52 -31.23 -14.62
N HIS A 16 -22.94 -32.01 -13.71
CA HIS A 16 -23.06 -31.78 -12.26
C HIS A 16 -22.30 -30.53 -11.77
N LEU A 17 -21.25 -30.12 -12.48
CA LEU A 17 -20.53 -28.85 -12.25
C LEU A 17 -21.25 -27.65 -12.88
N TYR A 18 -21.95 -27.83 -14.01
CA TYR A 18 -22.73 -26.78 -14.68
C TYR A 18 -24.10 -26.57 -14.02
N THR A 19 -24.76 -27.62 -13.52
CA THR A 19 -26.04 -27.53 -12.79
C THR A 19 -25.91 -27.11 -11.33
N ARG A 20 -24.71 -26.79 -10.84
CA ARG A 20 -24.52 -26.10 -9.55
C ARG A 20 -24.24 -24.59 -9.72
N GLY A 21 -24.31 -24.09 -10.95
CA GLY A 21 -24.19 -22.67 -11.29
C GLY A 21 -25.51 -21.89 -11.31
N GLU A 22 -26.66 -22.56 -11.21
CA GLU A 22 -27.97 -21.92 -11.13
C GLU A 22 -28.76 -22.55 -9.96
N ASP A 23 -29.38 -21.69 -9.15
CA ASP A 23 -30.21 -21.98 -7.97
C ASP A 23 -29.53 -22.42 -6.66
N ALA A 24 -28.46 -21.74 -6.25
CA ALA A 24 -28.31 -21.53 -4.81
C ALA A 24 -29.50 -20.66 -4.36
N PRO A 25 -30.34 -21.08 -3.39
CA PRO A 25 -31.44 -20.26 -2.93
C PRO A 25 -30.87 -18.92 -2.48
N VAL A 26 -31.29 -17.83 -3.14
CA VAL A 26 -31.03 -16.48 -2.66
C VAL A 26 -31.81 -16.38 -1.36
N TYR A 27 -31.12 -16.65 -0.25
CA TYR A 27 -31.68 -16.43 1.07
C TYR A 27 -31.84 -14.92 1.22
N GLY A 28 -33.05 -14.45 0.93
CA GLY A 28 -33.43 -13.08 1.21
C GLY A 28 -33.42 -12.82 2.71
N LYS A 29 -33.48 -11.54 3.08
CA LYS A 29 -33.68 -11.10 4.46
C LYS A 29 -34.83 -11.90 5.11
N PRO A 30 -34.61 -12.55 6.27
CA PRO A 30 -35.64 -13.34 6.93
C PRO A 30 -36.77 -12.45 7.44
N VAL A 31 -38.00 -12.98 7.37
CA VAL A 31 -39.20 -12.28 7.85
C VAL A 31 -39.39 -12.56 9.32
N VAL A 32 -39.48 -11.50 10.13
CA VAL A 32 -39.71 -11.60 11.58
C VAL A 32 -41.12 -12.17 11.84
N PRO A 33 -41.25 -13.27 12.59
CA PRO A 33 -42.56 -13.81 12.97
C PRO A 33 -43.38 -12.83 13.80
N GLU A 34 -44.70 -12.87 13.63
CA GLU A 34 -45.61 -12.02 14.39
C GLU A 34 -45.49 -12.29 15.91
N GLY A 35 -45.33 -11.22 16.69
CA GLY A 35 -45.19 -11.30 18.15
C GLY A 35 -43.77 -11.59 18.65
N GLN A 36 -42.77 -11.76 17.78
CA GLN A 36 -41.38 -11.95 18.16
C GLN A 36 -40.60 -10.62 18.14
N ASP A 37 -39.67 -10.43 19.09
CA ASP A 37 -38.77 -9.28 19.07
C ASP A 37 -37.81 -9.36 17.86
N PRO A 38 -37.71 -8.32 17.02
CA PRO A 38 -36.87 -8.34 15.82
C PRO A 38 -35.37 -8.53 16.10
N LYS A 39 -34.84 -8.00 17.21
CA LYS A 39 -33.42 -8.14 17.56
C LYS A 39 -33.12 -9.56 18.00
N ASP A 40 -33.95 -10.12 18.87
CA ASP A 40 -33.78 -11.49 19.34
C ASP A 40 -33.94 -12.48 18.20
N PHE A 41 -34.90 -12.27 17.29
CA PHE A 41 -35.04 -13.08 16.08
C PHE A 41 -33.80 -12.98 15.17
N ALA A 42 -33.28 -11.78 14.92
CA ALA A 42 -32.09 -11.59 14.08
C ALA A 42 -30.85 -12.30 14.67
N ILE A 43 -30.68 -12.27 15.99
CA ILE A 43 -29.58 -12.94 16.68
C ILE A 43 -29.72 -14.46 16.57
N LEU A 44 -30.92 -15.00 16.78
CA LEU A 44 -31.18 -16.43 16.63
C LEU A 44 -30.95 -16.91 15.20
N GLU A 45 -31.37 -16.14 14.19
CA GLU A 45 -31.12 -16.47 12.79
C GLU A 45 -29.64 -16.40 12.42
N LEU A 46 -28.90 -15.42 12.95
CA LEU A 46 -27.45 -15.33 12.79
C LEU A 46 -26.74 -16.55 13.39
N GLU A 47 -27.09 -16.92 14.61
CA GLU A 47 -26.51 -18.08 15.31
C GLU A 47 -26.85 -19.39 14.57
N ALA A 48 -28.11 -19.58 14.17
CA ALA A 48 -28.53 -20.75 13.42
C ALA A 48 -27.84 -20.85 12.05
N ALA A 49 -27.67 -19.72 11.34
CA ALA A 49 -26.96 -19.69 10.07
C ALA A 49 -25.46 -19.96 10.23
N PHE A 50 -24.87 -19.44 11.31
CA PHE A 50 -23.48 -19.63 11.68
C PHE A 50 -23.18 -21.10 12.01
N ASP A 51 -23.98 -21.71 12.88
CA ASP A 51 -23.82 -23.11 13.29
C ASP A 51 -24.00 -24.06 12.10
N ALA A 52 -24.93 -23.72 11.20
CA ALA A 52 -25.14 -24.45 9.95
C ALA A 52 -24.06 -24.18 8.88
N LYS A 53 -23.15 -23.21 9.10
CA LYS A 53 -22.19 -22.69 8.11
C LYS A 53 -22.86 -22.35 6.77
N ASN A 54 -24.04 -21.74 6.83
CA ASN A 54 -24.86 -21.41 5.67
C ASN A 54 -24.66 -19.93 5.30
N ALA A 55 -23.74 -19.67 4.38
CA ALA A 55 -23.36 -18.31 4.01
C ALA A 55 -24.51 -17.46 3.43
N PRO A 56 -25.36 -17.95 2.51
CA PRO A 56 -26.53 -17.21 2.06
C PRO A 56 -27.48 -16.83 3.19
N ARG A 57 -27.81 -17.78 4.08
CA ARG A 57 -28.68 -17.50 5.24
C ARG A 57 -28.05 -16.50 6.20
N TYR A 58 -26.74 -16.62 6.43
CA TYR A 58 -26.00 -15.70 7.29
C TYR A 58 -26.02 -14.27 6.71
N ALA A 59 -25.83 -14.10 5.40
CA ALA A 59 -25.90 -12.79 4.76
C ALA A 59 -27.27 -12.12 4.95
N GLY A 60 -28.36 -12.87 4.71
CA GLY A 60 -29.72 -12.36 4.94
C GLY A 60 -29.99 -12.02 6.42
N ALA A 61 -29.51 -12.86 7.35
CA ALA A 61 -29.65 -12.62 8.79
C ALA A 61 -28.82 -11.41 9.25
N LEU A 62 -27.63 -11.21 8.69
CA LEU A 62 -26.77 -10.05 8.96
C LEU A 62 -27.42 -8.75 8.48
N GLU A 63 -28.03 -8.75 7.28
CA GLU A 63 -28.79 -7.61 6.78
C GLU A 63 -29.89 -7.19 7.76
N LEU A 64 -30.68 -8.16 8.24
CA LEU A 64 -31.69 -7.90 9.27
C LEU A 64 -31.08 -7.36 10.56
N ALA A 65 -30.00 -7.97 11.06
CA ALA A 65 -29.35 -7.59 12.31
C ALA A 65 -28.82 -6.15 12.30
N LEU A 66 -28.23 -5.73 11.17
CA LEU A 66 -27.76 -4.35 10.99
C LEU A 66 -28.94 -3.36 10.96
N GLU A 67 -30.03 -3.69 10.26
CA GLU A 67 -31.22 -2.83 10.19
C GLU A 67 -31.87 -2.61 11.56
N VAL A 68 -31.98 -3.68 12.36
CA VAL A 68 -32.58 -3.61 13.70
C VAL A 68 -31.59 -3.15 14.77
N ASN A 69 -30.35 -2.77 14.39
CA ASN A 69 -29.29 -2.29 15.29
C ASN A 69 -28.94 -3.29 16.40
N VAL A 70 -28.64 -4.53 16.03
CA VAL A 70 -28.01 -5.51 16.94
C VAL A 70 -26.61 -5.02 17.31
N ASP A 71 -26.24 -5.18 18.58
CA ASP A 71 -24.89 -4.83 19.05
C ASP A 71 -23.81 -5.65 18.32
N SER A 72 -22.74 -4.99 17.89
CA SER A 72 -21.63 -5.62 17.14
C SER A 72 -20.98 -6.82 17.85
N GLY A 73 -20.93 -6.82 19.19
CA GLY A 73 -20.40 -7.95 19.96
C GLY A 73 -21.35 -9.16 19.98
N ARG A 74 -22.61 -8.98 19.58
CA ARG A 74 -23.61 -10.05 19.45
C ARG A 74 -23.74 -10.58 18.01
N ILE A 75 -22.92 -10.13 17.08
CA ILE A 75 -22.88 -10.64 15.70
C ILE A 75 -21.73 -11.66 15.60
N PRO A 76 -22.00 -12.95 15.34
CA PRO A 76 -20.94 -13.93 15.09
C PRO A 76 -20.11 -13.50 13.89
N CYS A 77 -18.79 -13.46 14.01
CA CYS A 77 -17.92 -12.99 12.93
C CYS A 77 -17.67 -14.08 11.90
N VAL A 78 -17.92 -13.75 10.63
CA VAL A 78 -17.55 -14.56 9.47
C VAL A 78 -16.68 -13.71 8.57
N TYR A 79 -15.56 -14.25 8.12
CA TYR A 79 -14.63 -13.55 7.24
C TYR A 79 -14.43 -14.28 5.93
N SER A 80 -14.23 -13.53 4.86
CA SER A 80 -13.76 -14.01 3.57
C SER A 80 -12.26 -13.84 3.47
N LEU A 81 -11.54 -14.92 3.16
CA LEU A 81 -10.11 -14.92 2.88
C LEU A 81 -9.86 -14.97 1.37
N GLN A 82 -9.20 -13.93 0.87
CA GLN A 82 -8.92 -13.70 -0.55
C GLN A 82 -7.41 -13.62 -0.78
N LYS A 83 -6.96 -14.06 -1.95
CA LYS A 83 -5.57 -13.90 -2.41
C LYS A 83 -5.44 -12.60 -3.19
N GLN A 84 -4.34 -11.88 -3.02
CA GLN A 84 -3.93 -10.85 -3.97
C GLN A 84 -3.15 -11.50 -5.12
N LEU A 85 -3.85 -11.85 -6.20
CA LEU A 85 -3.30 -12.64 -7.32
C LEU A 85 -1.95 -12.15 -7.85
N GLU A 86 -1.74 -10.83 -7.89
CA GLU A 86 -0.53 -10.21 -8.36
C GLU A 86 0.71 -10.66 -7.59
N THR A 87 0.54 -11.05 -6.33
CA THR A 87 1.63 -11.53 -5.46
C THR A 87 1.93 -13.03 -5.63
N PHE A 88 1.01 -13.83 -6.19
CA PHE A 88 1.18 -15.29 -6.36
C PHE A 88 1.92 -15.68 -7.65
N LYS A 89 2.61 -14.72 -8.27
CA LYS A 89 3.39 -14.96 -9.48
C LYS A 89 4.70 -15.61 -9.11
N ILE A 90 4.86 -16.88 -9.45
CA ILE A 90 6.14 -17.59 -9.31
C ILE A 90 7.18 -16.86 -10.17
N PRO A 91 8.28 -16.37 -9.59
CA PRO A 91 9.35 -15.77 -10.38
C PRO A 91 10.01 -16.82 -11.26
N VAL A 92 10.29 -16.44 -12.49
CA VAL A 92 11.18 -17.22 -13.35
C VAL A 92 12.61 -16.82 -12.98
N VAL A 93 13.42 -17.80 -12.56
CA VAL A 93 14.85 -17.56 -12.32
C VAL A 93 15.52 -17.25 -13.66
N GLN A 94 15.97 -16.02 -13.82
CA GLN A 94 16.78 -15.64 -14.97
C GLN A 94 18.24 -15.90 -14.62
N ARG A 95 18.83 -16.90 -15.29
CA ARG A 95 20.27 -17.20 -15.20
C ARG A 95 20.98 -16.50 -16.35
N GLY A 96 21.87 -15.57 -16.02
CA GLY A 96 22.59 -14.73 -16.96
C GLY A 96 22.53 -13.24 -16.58
N PRO A 97 23.48 -12.43 -17.11
CA PRO A 97 23.55 -11.01 -16.79
C PRO A 97 22.31 -10.29 -17.31
N SER A 98 21.59 -9.62 -16.41
CA SER A 98 20.48 -8.74 -16.73
C SER A 98 20.73 -7.36 -16.15
N VAL A 99 20.17 -6.34 -16.80
CA VAL A 99 20.29 -4.95 -16.35
C VAL A 99 18.89 -4.45 -16.01
N ILE A 100 18.69 -4.13 -14.73
CA ILE A 100 17.48 -3.47 -14.24
C ILE A 100 17.71 -1.98 -14.34
N THR A 101 17.04 -1.32 -15.29
CA THR A 101 17.05 0.14 -15.39
C THR A 101 16.18 0.72 -14.28
N ALA A 102 16.72 1.60 -13.46
CA ALA A 102 16.02 2.29 -12.39
C ALA A 102 16.22 3.81 -12.44
N GLN A 103 15.18 4.56 -12.14
CA GLN A 103 15.22 6.01 -11.97
C GLN A 103 14.74 6.38 -10.57
N LEU A 104 15.54 7.20 -9.88
CA LEU A 104 15.29 7.69 -8.54
C LEU A 104 15.27 9.22 -8.53
N CYS A 105 14.16 9.83 -8.11
CA CYS A 105 14.08 11.27 -7.87
C CYS A 105 13.99 11.57 -6.37
N PHE A 106 14.89 12.40 -5.86
CA PHE A 106 14.76 12.98 -4.52
C PHE A 106 13.92 14.25 -4.58
N ILE A 107 12.85 14.34 -3.82
CA ILE A 107 12.02 15.54 -3.65
C ILE A 107 12.27 16.06 -2.24
N LEU A 108 12.99 17.17 -2.15
CA LEU A 108 13.61 17.62 -0.91
C LEU A 108 13.04 18.96 -0.46
N ASP A 109 12.61 18.99 0.79
CA ASP A 109 12.27 20.19 1.52
C ASP A 109 13.56 20.93 1.94
N TYR A 110 13.73 22.17 1.45
CA TYR A 110 14.91 23.01 1.65
C TYR A 110 14.72 24.13 2.67
N THR A 111 13.67 24.06 3.47
CA THR A 111 13.33 25.08 4.47
C THR A 111 14.33 25.10 5.62
N GLY A 112 14.29 26.15 6.44
CA GLY A 112 15.27 26.32 7.51
C GLY A 112 15.24 25.20 8.57
N SER A 113 14.08 24.58 8.77
CA SER A 113 13.88 23.47 9.72
C SER A 113 14.54 22.17 9.27
N MET A 114 14.76 22.00 7.96
CA MET A 114 15.34 20.80 7.36
C MET A 114 16.87 20.71 7.48
N LYS A 115 17.53 21.56 8.26
CA LYS A 115 19.00 21.60 8.35
C LYS A 115 19.63 20.29 8.80
N GLU A 116 19.09 19.65 9.83
CA GLU A 116 19.63 18.37 10.30
C GLU A 116 19.36 17.26 9.29
N GLN A 117 18.16 17.29 8.70
CA GLN A 117 17.64 16.35 7.73
C GLN A 117 18.46 16.40 6.44
N ILE A 118 18.79 17.57 5.90
CA ILE A 118 19.58 17.71 4.67
C ILE A 118 21.03 17.28 4.89
N ASN A 119 21.63 17.63 6.03
CA ASN A 119 22.96 17.14 6.39
C ASN A 119 22.99 15.60 6.51
N GLN A 120 21.91 15.01 6.99
CA GLN A 120 21.74 13.57 7.04
C GLN A 120 21.28 12.99 5.69
N ALA A 121 20.60 13.77 4.85
CA ALA A 121 20.16 13.41 3.52
C ALA A 121 21.35 13.27 2.58
N GLU A 122 22.43 14.04 2.73
CA GLU A 122 23.67 13.81 1.96
C GLU A 122 24.20 12.39 2.21
N LYS A 123 24.31 11.99 3.50
CA LYS A 123 24.73 10.63 3.87
C LYS A 123 23.71 9.58 3.46
N SER A 124 22.43 9.90 3.61
CA SER A 124 21.33 8.98 3.30
C SER A 124 21.24 8.75 1.81
N CYS A 125 21.20 9.80 0.98
CA CYS A 125 21.09 9.70 -0.47
C CYS A 125 22.28 8.93 -1.06
N ARG A 126 23.49 9.12 -0.54
CA ARG A 126 24.64 8.28 -0.94
C ARG A 126 24.44 6.82 -0.53
N GLY A 127 24.08 6.55 0.73
CA GLY A 127 23.81 5.19 1.19
C GLY A 127 22.67 4.50 0.42
N ILE A 128 21.65 5.27 0.02
CA ILE A 128 20.54 4.82 -0.82
C ILE A 128 21.03 4.43 -2.20
N VAL A 129 21.81 5.30 -2.84
CA VAL A 129 22.38 5.03 -4.17
C VAL A 129 23.28 3.80 -4.14
N ASP A 130 24.13 3.70 -3.13
CA ASP A 130 25.03 2.56 -2.94
C ASP A 130 24.24 1.27 -2.70
N ALA A 131 23.21 1.31 -1.84
CA ALA A 131 22.36 0.17 -1.56
C ALA A 131 21.58 -0.28 -2.81
N VAL A 132 21.00 0.65 -3.58
CA VAL A 132 20.30 0.36 -4.84
C VAL A 132 21.23 -0.32 -5.83
N LYS A 133 22.44 0.23 -6.01
CA LYS A 133 23.45 -0.35 -6.91
C LYS A 133 23.94 -1.72 -6.43
N ALA A 134 23.96 -1.96 -5.12
CA ALA A 134 24.39 -3.21 -4.50
C ALA A 134 23.28 -4.26 -4.37
N MET A 135 22.04 -3.96 -4.78
CA MET A 135 20.91 -4.90 -4.62
C MET A 135 21.18 -6.23 -5.31
N LYS A 136 20.80 -7.30 -4.61
CA LYS A 136 20.87 -8.67 -5.10
C LYS A 136 19.48 -9.24 -5.16
N PHE A 137 19.14 -9.82 -6.30
CA PHE A 137 17.82 -10.35 -6.56
C PHE A 137 17.88 -11.87 -6.49
N THR A 138 17.14 -12.48 -5.58
CA THR A 138 17.12 -13.94 -5.40
C THR A 138 16.71 -14.70 -6.67
N HIS A 139 15.88 -14.09 -7.52
CA HIS A 139 15.42 -14.63 -8.80
C HIS A 139 16.23 -14.14 -10.02
N MET A 140 17.18 -13.22 -9.82
CA MET A 140 18.11 -12.74 -10.84
C MET A 140 19.49 -12.48 -10.20
N PRO A 141 20.22 -13.54 -9.79
CA PRO A 141 21.42 -13.40 -8.97
C PRO A 141 22.56 -12.61 -9.64
N GLU A 142 22.60 -12.64 -10.97
CA GLU A 142 23.57 -11.93 -11.81
C GLU A 142 23.07 -10.57 -12.30
N ALA A 143 21.89 -10.11 -11.86
CA ALA A 143 21.38 -8.81 -12.26
C ALA A 143 22.22 -7.67 -11.69
N SER A 144 22.35 -6.61 -12.47
CA SER A 144 22.90 -5.33 -12.06
C SER A 144 21.83 -4.25 -12.16
N VAL A 145 21.95 -3.19 -11.35
CA VAL A 145 21.04 -2.05 -11.41
C VAL A 145 21.73 -0.90 -12.14
N ASP A 146 21.16 -0.49 -13.27
CA ASP A 146 21.53 0.74 -13.97
C ASP A 146 20.69 1.89 -13.44
N LEU A 147 21.24 2.61 -12.47
CA LEU A 147 20.55 3.67 -11.73
C LEU A 147 20.86 5.06 -12.30
N GLU A 148 19.80 5.78 -12.66
CA GLU A 148 19.85 7.22 -12.90
C GLU A 148 19.12 7.98 -11.78
N MET A 149 19.61 9.17 -11.45
CA MET A 149 19.16 9.97 -10.33
C MET A 149 18.75 11.37 -10.79
N ALA A 150 17.70 11.91 -10.19
CA ALA A 150 17.30 13.30 -10.32
C ALA A 150 16.99 13.87 -8.93
N ALA A 151 16.81 15.18 -8.87
CA ALA A 151 16.34 15.83 -7.66
C ALA A 151 15.47 17.05 -7.97
N VAL A 152 14.50 17.28 -7.12
CA VAL A 152 13.63 18.46 -7.09
C VAL A 152 13.68 19.00 -5.67
N GLY A 153 14.00 20.27 -5.53
CA GLY A 153 14.00 20.97 -4.26
C GLY A 153 12.81 21.91 -4.19
N TYR A 154 12.31 22.14 -2.98
CA TYR A 154 11.30 23.16 -2.73
C TYR A 154 11.50 23.87 -1.39
N ASN A 155 11.02 25.10 -1.31
CA ASN A 155 10.81 25.91 -0.11
C ASN A 155 9.37 26.44 -0.16
N ASP A 156 8.94 27.25 0.80
CA ASP A 156 7.88 28.24 0.58
C ASP A 156 8.46 29.63 0.23
N TRP A 157 7.59 30.55 -0.17
CA TRP A 157 7.90 31.94 -0.41
C TRP A 157 7.60 32.84 0.80
N ASP A 158 8.66 33.42 1.35
CA ASP A 158 8.59 34.58 2.24
C ASP A 158 9.68 35.61 1.90
N ASP A 159 9.59 36.82 2.48
CA ASP A 159 10.54 37.91 2.23
C ASP A 159 11.99 37.50 2.55
N LYS A 160 12.18 36.65 3.55
CA LYS A 160 13.51 36.17 3.93
C LYS A 160 14.06 35.17 2.93
N THR A 161 13.28 34.20 2.45
CA THR A 161 13.68 33.26 1.38
C THR A 161 14.01 34.03 0.10
N ALA A 162 13.21 35.04 -0.24
CA ALA A 162 13.51 35.95 -1.35
C ALA A 162 14.83 36.71 -1.15
N SER A 163 15.09 37.22 0.07
CA SER A 163 16.36 37.90 0.38
C SER A 163 17.58 36.99 0.32
N LEU A 164 17.41 35.70 0.63
CA LEU A 164 18.40 34.64 0.49
C LEU A 164 18.57 34.18 -0.96
N LYS A 165 17.78 34.70 -1.89
CA LYS A 165 17.73 34.30 -3.31
C LYS A 165 17.56 32.80 -3.45
N ARG A 166 16.68 32.21 -2.64
CA ARG A 166 16.36 30.80 -2.74
C ARG A 166 15.09 30.60 -3.58
N PRO A 167 15.09 29.61 -4.49
CA PRO A 167 13.92 29.28 -5.29
C PRO A 167 12.83 28.60 -4.46
N VAL A 168 11.57 28.81 -4.86
CA VAL A 168 10.42 28.12 -4.27
C VAL A 168 10.37 26.67 -4.74
N VAL A 169 10.57 26.43 -6.04
CA VAL A 169 10.69 25.08 -6.61
C VAL A 169 11.79 25.09 -7.67
N PHE A 170 12.62 24.06 -7.69
CA PHE A 170 13.78 23.96 -8.57
C PHE A 170 14.15 22.51 -8.84
N ALA A 171 14.67 22.23 -10.04
CA ALA A 171 15.02 20.87 -10.46
C ALA A 171 16.49 20.74 -10.87
N TYR A 172 17.10 19.59 -10.57
CA TYR A 172 18.46 19.28 -11.02
C TYR A 172 18.56 19.32 -12.54
N GLY A 173 19.51 20.13 -13.04
CA GLY A 173 19.73 20.38 -14.46
C GLY A 173 18.61 21.14 -15.17
N GLY A 174 17.64 21.68 -14.41
CA GLY A 174 16.49 22.39 -14.92
C GLY A 174 16.44 23.87 -14.49
N LYS A 175 15.25 24.45 -14.64
CA LYS A 175 14.89 25.81 -14.26
C LYS A 175 14.52 25.90 -12.77
N GLU A 176 14.37 27.13 -12.32
CA GLU A 176 14.00 27.50 -10.95
C GLU A 176 12.82 28.48 -10.97
N ILE A 177 11.93 28.38 -9.98
CA ILE A 177 10.87 29.35 -9.74
C ILE A 177 11.32 30.31 -8.63
N MET A 178 11.65 31.54 -9.04
CA MET A 178 12.19 32.61 -8.18
C MET A 178 11.16 33.70 -7.86
N LYS A 179 9.89 33.32 -7.76
CA LYS A 179 8.79 34.25 -7.50
C LYS A 179 7.79 33.65 -6.53
N ARG A 180 7.07 34.55 -5.84
CA ARG A 180 5.88 34.18 -5.07
C ARG A 180 4.89 33.44 -5.96
N HIS A 181 4.32 32.36 -5.46
CA HIS A 181 3.18 31.74 -6.12
C HIS A 181 1.93 32.58 -5.93
N ASP A 182 1.25 32.87 -7.03
CA ASP A 182 -0.03 33.57 -7.03
C ASP A 182 -1.10 32.69 -7.67
N PRO A 183 -2.40 32.94 -7.40
CA PRO A 183 -3.49 32.10 -7.90
C PRO A 183 -3.60 31.96 -9.42
N ASN A 184 -2.91 32.79 -10.21
CA ASN A 184 -2.91 32.75 -11.68
C ASN A 184 -1.67 32.04 -12.25
N ILE A 185 -0.84 31.43 -11.42
CA ILE A 185 0.33 30.71 -11.91
C ILE A 185 -0.10 29.56 -12.83
N SER A 186 0.51 29.49 -14.02
CA SER A 186 0.29 28.34 -14.89
C SER A 186 1.04 27.14 -14.34
N LEU A 187 0.36 25.99 -14.23
CA LEU A 187 1.00 24.75 -13.80
C LEU A 187 2.09 24.29 -14.78
N ASP A 188 2.04 24.73 -16.04
CA ASP A 188 3.10 24.48 -17.03
C ASP A 188 4.43 25.14 -16.67
N GLU A 189 4.42 26.19 -15.83
CA GLU A 189 5.66 26.80 -15.31
C GLU A 189 6.47 25.84 -14.44
N PHE A 190 5.84 24.82 -13.88
CA PHE A 190 6.51 23.76 -13.12
C PHE A 190 7.11 22.67 -14.01
N ASN A 191 6.98 22.77 -15.34
CA ASN A 191 7.83 21.99 -16.25
C ASN A 191 9.24 22.60 -16.31
N LEU A 192 10.02 22.29 -15.28
CA LEU A 192 11.34 22.88 -15.08
C LEU A 192 12.42 22.30 -16.02
N GLY A 193 12.12 21.26 -16.81
CA GLY A 193 13.10 20.62 -17.69
C GLY A 193 14.24 19.93 -16.93
N GLY A 194 13.97 19.41 -15.72
CA GLY A 194 14.93 18.63 -14.95
C GLY A 194 15.37 17.36 -15.68
N LYS A 195 16.55 16.83 -15.32
CA LYS A 195 17.17 15.68 -15.99
C LYS A 195 17.57 14.58 -15.01
N PHE A 196 17.78 13.37 -15.52
CA PHE A 196 18.41 12.28 -14.80
C PHE A 196 19.92 12.23 -15.08
N THR A 197 20.72 11.79 -14.11
CA THR A 197 22.17 11.59 -14.21
C THR A 197 22.60 10.28 -13.58
N LYS A 198 23.66 9.65 -14.11
CA LYS A 198 24.33 8.50 -13.45
C LYS A 198 25.45 8.93 -12.51
N ASP A 199 25.83 10.21 -12.55
CA ASP A 199 26.88 10.78 -11.72
C ASP A 199 26.36 11.02 -10.30
N THR A 200 26.74 10.11 -9.39
CA THR A 200 26.38 10.19 -7.98
C THR A 200 27.01 11.41 -7.31
N ASP A 201 28.22 11.81 -7.67
CA ASP A 201 28.88 12.94 -7.01
C ASP A 201 28.26 14.27 -7.47
N ASP A 202 27.86 14.37 -8.73
CA ASP A 202 27.16 15.56 -9.24
C ASP A 202 25.80 15.75 -8.56
N ILE A 203 25.02 14.68 -8.38
CA ILE A 203 23.72 14.80 -7.67
C ILE A 203 23.92 15.11 -6.18
N MET A 204 24.91 14.51 -5.51
CA MET A 204 25.19 14.83 -4.09
C MET A 204 25.65 16.28 -3.92
N LYS A 205 26.47 16.79 -4.86
CA LYS A 205 26.87 18.19 -4.89
C LYS A 205 25.67 19.10 -5.09
N TRP A 206 24.74 18.73 -5.97
CA TRP A 206 23.50 19.49 -6.15
C TRP A 206 22.61 19.46 -4.91
N ILE A 207 22.52 18.33 -4.20
CA ILE A 207 21.72 18.24 -2.97
C ILE A 207 22.29 19.18 -1.88
N LYS A 208 23.60 19.40 -1.88
CA LYS A 208 24.31 20.27 -0.95
C LYS A 208 24.15 21.75 -1.28
N GLN A 209 22.92 22.23 -1.17
CA GLN A 209 22.57 23.64 -1.37
C GLN A 209 22.18 24.34 -0.07
N PRO A 210 22.30 25.69 -0.03
CA PRO A 210 21.79 26.47 1.08
C PRO A 210 20.28 26.29 1.28
N LEU A 211 19.83 26.44 2.52
CA LEU A 211 18.42 26.40 2.89
C LEU A 211 17.73 27.75 2.66
N GLY A 212 16.43 27.71 2.43
CA GLY A 212 15.54 28.87 2.56
C GLY A 212 15.11 29.12 4.00
N ASN A 213 14.07 29.93 4.17
CA ASN A 213 13.45 30.17 5.47
C ASN A 213 12.21 29.29 5.67
N GLY A 214 11.32 29.22 4.67
CA GLY A 214 10.06 28.47 4.72
C GLY A 214 8.86 29.25 5.27
N GLY A 215 9.08 30.36 5.99
CA GLY A 215 7.97 31.22 6.40
C GLY A 215 6.98 30.55 7.36
N SER A 216 5.76 30.26 6.89
CA SER A 216 4.71 29.56 7.66
C SER A 216 4.94 28.04 7.65
N VAL A 217 4.21 27.28 8.48
CA VAL A 217 4.48 25.83 8.60
C VAL A 217 4.18 25.05 7.32
N PRO A 218 3.14 25.34 6.51
CA PRO A 218 2.94 24.63 5.25
C PRO A 218 3.92 25.08 4.17
N GLU A 219 4.37 24.15 3.33
CA GLU A 219 5.43 24.36 2.33
C GLU A 219 4.99 23.96 0.91
N GLU A 220 5.77 24.35 -0.12
CA GLU A 220 5.42 24.16 -1.55
C GLU A 220 5.71 22.76 -2.12
N LEU A 221 5.39 21.72 -1.34
CA LEU A 221 5.52 20.33 -1.78
C LEU A 221 4.65 20.04 -3.02
N THR A 222 3.48 20.68 -3.15
CA THR A 222 2.60 20.49 -4.32
C THR A 222 3.30 20.90 -5.62
N GLY A 223 3.92 22.08 -5.66
CA GLY A 223 4.75 22.51 -6.77
C GLY A 223 5.90 21.55 -7.07
N ALA A 224 6.57 21.02 -6.04
CA ALA A 224 7.64 20.05 -6.19
C ALA A 224 7.15 18.73 -6.83
N LEU A 225 5.98 18.24 -6.43
CA LEU A 225 5.35 17.04 -7.02
C LEU A 225 4.95 17.28 -8.49
N ILE A 226 4.45 18.47 -8.82
CA ILE A 226 4.18 18.83 -10.22
C ILE A 226 5.48 18.78 -11.02
N ALA A 227 6.54 19.43 -10.55
CA ALA A 227 7.84 19.41 -11.22
C ALA A 227 8.39 17.98 -11.39
N ALA A 228 8.29 17.14 -10.38
CA ALA A 228 8.68 15.73 -10.46
C ALA A 228 7.87 14.94 -11.49
N SER A 229 6.57 15.24 -11.65
CA SER A 229 5.70 14.61 -12.66
C SER A 229 6.06 14.98 -14.12
N HIS A 230 6.89 16.01 -14.31
CA HIS A 230 7.38 16.46 -15.61
C HIS A 230 8.79 15.96 -15.93
N LEU A 231 9.47 15.27 -15.01
CA LEU A 231 10.77 14.66 -15.29
C LEU A 231 10.64 13.61 -16.41
N PRO A 232 11.72 13.39 -17.20
CA PRO A 232 11.70 12.46 -18.34
C PRO A 232 11.85 11.00 -17.86
N TRP A 233 10.85 10.50 -17.15
CA TRP A 233 10.80 9.12 -16.65
C TRP A 233 10.77 8.11 -17.81
N SER A 234 11.79 7.27 -17.91
CA SER A 234 11.99 6.30 -18.98
C SER A 234 12.35 4.90 -18.49
N ALA A 235 12.96 4.77 -17.31
CA ALA A 235 13.37 3.48 -16.75
C ALA A 235 12.18 2.54 -16.46
N LYS A 236 12.43 1.23 -16.42
CA LYS A 236 11.43 0.24 -16.00
C LYS A 236 10.99 0.47 -14.55
N GLU A 237 11.95 0.67 -13.66
CA GLU A 237 11.69 0.90 -12.24
C GLU A 237 11.81 2.40 -11.93
N ARG A 238 10.76 2.99 -11.36
CA ARG A 238 10.68 4.44 -11.14
C ARG A 238 10.27 4.77 -9.72
N LEU A 239 11.04 5.61 -9.05
CA LEU A 239 10.81 5.95 -7.64
C LEU A 239 10.99 7.44 -7.42
N ALA A 240 10.03 8.06 -6.75
CA ALA A 240 10.13 9.40 -6.22
C ALA A 240 10.10 9.36 -4.69
N VAL A 241 11.02 10.07 -4.05
CA VAL A 241 11.19 10.03 -2.60
C VAL A 241 11.09 11.42 -2.05
N VAL A 242 10.01 11.69 -1.33
CA VAL A 242 9.78 12.95 -0.64
C VAL A 242 10.42 12.88 0.75
N ILE A 243 11.25 13.86 1.08
CA ILE A 243 11.82 14.04 2.42
C ILE A 243 11.38 15.42 2.91
N THR A 244 10.60 15.47 3.99
CA THR A 244 10.00 16.71 4.51
C THR A 244 9.75 16.64 6.01
N ASP A 245 9.67 17.79 6.66
CA ASP A 245 9.18 17.88 8.04
C ASP A 245 7.86 18.66 8.15
N ALA A 246 7.30 19.15 7.06
CA ALA A 246 6.13 20.01 7.03
C ALA A 246 4.98 19.46 6.15
N PRO A 247 3.72 19.84 6.40
CA PRO A 247 2.64 19.60 5.45
C PRO A 247 2.79 20.47 4.20
N CYS A 248 2.15 20.06 3.10
CA CYS A 248 1.90 20.96 1.97
C CYS A 248 0.84 22.02 2.32
N HIS A 249 0.83 23.12 1.57
CA HIS A 249 -0.24 24.11 1.63
C HIS A 249 -1.64 23.48 1.45
N GLY A 250 -2.66 24.12 2.04
CA GLY A 250 -4.08 23.79 1.86
C GLY A 250 -4.77 23.25 3.12
N LYS A 251 -5.99 23.72 3.38
CA LYS A 251 -6.76 23.42 4.62
C LYS A 251 -7.13 21.94 4.77
N ALA A 252 -7.16 21.19 3.67
CA ALA A 252 -7.39 19.76 3.70
C ALA A 252 -6.18 18.98 4.28
N TYR A 253 -4.97 19.53 4.19
CA TYR A 253 -3.72 18.84 4.51
C TYR A 253 -3.06 19.37 5.79
N SER A 254 -3.25 20.65 6.10
CA SER A 254 -2.76 21.30 7.32
C SER A 254 -3.91 21.85 8.18
N ASN A 255 -3.66 22.06 9.46
CA ASN A 255 -4.54 22.82 10.36
C ASN A 255 -4.01 24.25 10.60
N ASP A 256 -2.95 24.64 9.90
CA ASP A 256 -2.38 25.97 10.05
C ASP A 256 -3.39 27.04 9.59
N SER A 257 -3.72 27.94 10.51
CA SER A 257 -4.62 29.07 10.25
C SER A 257 -3.92 30.23 9.52
N HIS A 258 -2.60 30.20 9.44
CA HIS A 258 -1.72 31.18 8.81
C HIS A 258 -1.05 30.60 7.56
N ASP A 259 -1.84 29.97 6.68
CA ASP A 259 -1.41 29.57 5.34
C ASP A 259 -1.76 30.69 4.32
N PRO A 260 -0.78 31.53 3.91
CA PRO A 260 -1.03 32.66 3.03
C PRO A 260 -1.26 32.26 1.56
N PHE A 261 -1.00 31.00 1.21
CA PHE A 261 -1.16 30.46 -0.14
C PHE A 261 -2.41 29.61 -0.30
N CYS A 262 -3.17 29.44 0.79
CA CYS A 262 -4.47 28.82 0.79
C CYS A 262 -5.58 29.83 0.46
N ASP A 263 -6.32 29.57 -0.61
CA ASP A 263 -7.55 30.27 -0.93
C ASP A 263 -8.57 30.13 0.21
N LYS A 264 -9.21 31.24 0.59
CA LYS A 264 -10.04 31.30 1.80
C LYS A 264 -11.36 30.54 1.62
N ASP A 265 -11.90 30.55 0.41
CA ASP A 265 -13.23 30.04 0.08
C ASP A 265 -13.19 28.54 -0.26
N THR A 266 -12.22 28.13 -1.08
CA THR A 266 -12.04 26.75 -1.56
C THR A 266 -11.12 25.92 -0.66
N GLY A 267 -10.22 26.57 0.10
CA GLY A 267 -9.24 25.89 0.93
C GLY A 267 -8.08 25.25 0.16
N LEU A 268 -7.96 25.51 -1.14
CA LEU A 268 -6.91 25.00 -2.02
C LEU A 268 -5.72 25.95 -2.10
N THR A 269 -4.57 25.40 -2.46
CA THR A 269 -3.36 26.19 -2.71
C THR A 269 -3.41 26.78 -4.12
N CYS A 270 -2.58 27.79 -4.40
CA CYS A 270 -2.36 28.30 -5.76
C CYS A 270 -1.75 27.25 -6.72
N THR A 271 -1.05 26.24 -6.21
CA THR A 271 -0.54 25.08 -6.94
C THR A 271 -1.54 23.91 -6.99
N GLY A 272 -2.72 24.08 -6.38
CA GLY A 272 -3.85 23.16 -6.46
C GLY A 272 -3.80 22.02 -5.45
N LYS A 273 -4.16 20.82 -5.91
CA LYS A 273 -4.27 19.62 -5.07
C LYS A 273 -3.06 18.70 -5.28
N PRO A 274 -2.29 18.33 -4.24
CA PRO A 274 -1.15 17.40 -4.36
C PRO A 274 -1.54 16.02 -4.89
N GLU A 275 -2.81 15.61 -4.79
CA GLU A 275 -3.29 14.37 -5.36
C GLU A 275 -3.20 14.34 -6.89
N VAL A 276 -3.32 15.48 -7.57
CA VAL A 276 -3.25 15.57 -9.04
C VAL A 276 -1.88 15.13 -9.56
N PRO A 277 -0.75 15.72 -9.13
CA PRO A 277 0.57 15.24 -9.55
C PRO A 277 0.91 13.84 -9.02
N LEU A 278 0.37 13.42 -7.86
CA LEU A 278 0.57 12.04 -7.38
C LEU A 278 -0.10 11.01 -8.28
N LEU A 279 -1.32 11.28 -8.75
CA LEU A 279 -2.01 10.41 -9.70
C LEU A 279 -1.27 10.36 -11.04
N LYS A 280 -0.75 11.49 -11.52
CA LYS A 280 0.09 11.54 -12.73
C LYS A 280 1.39 10.73 -12.58
N LEU A 281 2.07 10.83 -11.44
CA LEU A 281 3.23 9.99 -11.13
C LEU A 281 2.87 8.51 -11.11
N LYS A 282 1.71 8.16 -10.53
CA LYS A 282 1.19 6.79 -10.54
C LYS A 282 0.89 6.29 -11.96
N GLU A 283 0.27 7.10 -12.81
CA GLU A 283 0.04 6.78 -14.24
C GLU A 283 1.37 6.55 -14.99
N GLN A 284 2.43 7.24 -14.58
CA GLN A 284 3.79 7.03 -15.07
C GLN A 284 4.50 5.83 -14.39
N ASN A 285 3.81 4.99 -13.62
CA ASN A 285 4.37 3.89 -12.83
C ASN A 285 5.50 4.32 -11.87
N VAL A 286 5.49 5.58 -11.44
CA VAL A 286 6.38 6.08 -10.39
C VAL A 286 5.76 5.74 -9.05
N GLN A 287 6.49 4.95 -8.25
CA GLN A 287 6.11 4.77 -6.85
C GLN A 287 6.59 5.99 -6.06
N VAL A 288 5.72 6.51 -5.21
CA VAL A 288 6.05 7.64 -4.35
C VAL A 288 6.21 7.14 -2.92
N VAL A 289 7.30 7.55 -2.28
CA VAL A 289 7.59 7.28 -0.86
C VAL A 289 7.73 8.63 -0.16
N ILE A 290 6.96 8.85 0.91
CA ILE A 290 7.05 10.06 1.75
C ILE A 290 7.68 9.69 3.09
N LEU A 291 8.84 10.27 3.35
CA LEU A 291 9.59 10.13 4.59
C LEU A 291 9.49 11.44 5.36
N HIS A 292 8.83 11.41 6.51
CA HIS A 292 8.55 12.62 7.28
C HIS A 292 8.95 12.51 8.75
N THR A 293 9.32 13.63 9.39
CA THR A 293 9.69 13.62 10.82
C THR A 293 8.48 13.61 11.77
N GLY A 294 7.27 13.80 11.22
CA GLY A 294 6.01 13.42 11.88
C GLY A 294 5.48 14.41 12.90
N ASN A 295 5.50 15.71 12.57
CA ASN A 295 4.60 16.67 13.17
C ASN A 295 3.14 16.37 12.77
N ALA A 296 2.17 16.94 13.50
CA ALA A 296 0.75 16.66 13.28
C ALA A 296 0.26 17.05 11.88
N GLY A 297 0.84 18.11 11.29
CA GLY A 297 0.54 18.55 9.93
C GLY A 297 0.94 17.52 8.88
N ALA A 298 2.20 17.08 8.88
CA ALA A 298 2.70 16.07 7.95
C ALA A 298 1.93 14.75 8.06
N VAL A 299 1.55 14.33 9.28
CA VAL A 299 0.72 13.13 9.48
C VAL A 299 -0.67 13.30 8.85
N LYS A 300 -1.35 14.44 9.08
CA LYS A 300 -2.66 14.74 8.49
C LYS A 300 -2.58 14.75 6.96
N MET A 301 -1.57 15.41 6.40
CA MET A 301 -1.31 15.40 4.96
C MET A 301 -1.19 13.97 4.44
N CYS A 302 -0.31 13.15 5.03
CA CYS A 302 -0.08 11.79 4.56
C CYS A 302 -1.34 10.91 4.66
N GLN A 303 -2.11 11.01 5.74
CA GLN A 303 -3.41 10.33 5.86
C GLN A 303 -4.38 10.74 4.74
N LYS A 304 -4.40 12.03 4.38
CA LYS A 304 -5.23 12.52 3.29
C LYS A 304 -4.79 11.98 1.94
N LEU A 305 -3.48 11.98 1.66
CA LEU A 305 -2.92 11.46 0.41
C LEU A 305 -3.14 9.95 0.24
N LEU A 306 -3.07 9.18 1.33
CA LEU A 306 -3.34 7.74 1.35
C LEU A 306 -4.78 7.39 0.95
N GLN A 307 -5.75 8.27 1.22
CA GLN A 307 -7.14 8.07 0.76
C GLN A 307 -7.25 8.05 -0.77
N THR A 308 -6.39 8.79 -1.47
CA THR A 308 -6.43 8.93 -2.93
C THR A 308 -5.42 7.99 -3.62
N SER A 309 -4.27 7.75 -2.99
CA SER A 309 -3.27 6.81 -3.47
C SER A 309 -2.93 5.78 -2.38
N PRO A 310 -3.73 4.71 -2.23
CA PRO A 310 -3.48 3.67 -1.22
C PRO A 310 -2.15 2.93 -1.38
N THR A 311 -1.51 3.02 -2.55
CA THR A 311 -0.19 2.46 -2.84
C THR A 311 0.97 3.39 -2.46
N LEU A 312 0.68 4.60 -1.98
CA LEU A 312 1.67 5.53 -1.43
C LEU A 312 2.31 4.91 -0.20
N ILE A 313 3.64 4.92 -0.12
CA ILE A 313 4.34 4.57 1.12
C ILE A 313 4.54 5.86 1.89
N SER A 314 4.07 5.90 3.14
CA SER A 314 4.31 7.03 4.03
C SER A 314 4.83 6.52 5.37
N GLU A 315 6.01 7.00 5.77
CA GLU A 315 6.65 6.57 7.01
C GLU A 315 7.10 7.78 7.84
N LYS A 316 6.77 7.74 9.13
CA LYS A 316 7.40 8.60 10.12
C LYS A 316 8.79 8.07 10.42
N VAL A 317 9.81 8.85 10.10
CA VAL A 317 11.21 8.45 10.28
C VAL A 317 11.97 9.51 11.05
N SER A 318 12.85 9.09 11.96
CA SER A 318 13.87 10.03 12.45
C SER A 318 14.84 10.34 11.31
N PRO A 319 15.44 11.54 11.30
CA PRO A 319 16.41 11.91 10.28
C PRO A 319 17.49 10.83 10.07
N SER A 320 17.94 10.20 11.17
CA SER A 320 19.00 9.18 11.18
C SER A 320 18.59 7.84 10.58
N GLN A 321 17.30 7.58 10.44
CA GLN A 321 16.75 6.32 9.91
C GLN A 321 16.29 6.44 8.45
N THR A 322 16.30 7.65 7.88
CA THR A 322 15.79 7.94 6.53
C THR A 322 16.43 7.05 5.47
N ALA A 323 17.75 6.84 5.54
CA ALA A 323 18.50 5.99 4.62
C ALA A 323 18.01 4.54 4.66
N ASP A 324 18.05 3.91 5.84
CA ASP A 324 17.68 2.50 6.03
C ASP A 324 16.22 2.25 5.63
N ARG A 325 15.33 3.18 5.95
CA ARG A 325 13.91 3.09 5.61
C ARG A 325 13.69 3.18 4.11
N LEU A 326 14.39 4.09 3.43
CA LEU A 326 14.28 4.14 1.99
C LEU A 326 14.87 2.89 1.32
N VAL A 327 16.04 2.42 1.78
CA VAL A 327 16.63 1.18 1.27
C VAL A 327 15.64 0.02 1.41
N ASN A 328 14.97 -0.09 2.55
CA ASN A 328 13.93 -1.09 2.76
C ASN A 328 12.72 -0.90 1.82
N ALA A 329 12.28 0.33 1.58
CA ALA A 329 11.19 0.61 0.64
C ALA A 329 11.56 0.24 -0.81
N ILE A 330 12.81 0.51 -1.21
CA ILE A 330 13.33 0.13 -2.53
C ILE A 330 13.50 -1.39 -2.64
N ASN A 331 14.09 -2.02 -1.63
CA ASN A 331 14.22 -3.48 -1.55
C ASN A 331 12.84 -4.11 -1.69
N THR A 332 11.84 -3.63 -0.95
CA THR A 332 10.46 -4.15 -1.03
C THR A 332 9.86 -4.01 -2.44
N LYS A 333 10.23 -2.96 -3.19
CA LYS A 333 9.76 -2.75 -4.57
C LYS A 333 10.42 -3.73 -5.54
N LEU A 334 11.73 -3.92 -5.41
CA LEU A 334 12.54 -4.64 -6.41
C LEU A 334 12.74 -6.11 -6.05
N GLU A 335 12.55 -6.48 -4.79
CA GLU A 335 12.52 -7.87 -4.32
C GLU A 335 11.17 -8.52 -4.59
N LEU A 336 11.16 -9.84 -4.42
CA LEU A 336 9.92 -10.61 -4.41
C LEU A 336 9.01 -10.12 -3.29
N SER A 337 7.80 -9.73 -3.66
CA SER A 337 6.76 -9.39 -2.70
C SER A 337 6.29 -10.64 -1.95
N PRO A 338 5.92 -10.51 -0.66
CA PRO A 338 5.28 -11.59 0.08
C PRO A 338 3.94 -11.96 -0.56
N LEU A 339 3.56 -13.23 -0.48
CA LEU A 339 2.19 -13.62 -0.86
C LEU A 339 1.24 -12.92 0.09
N SER A 340 0.32 -12.15 -0.46
CA SER A 340 -0.56 -11.29 0.32
C SER A 340 -1.99 -11.81 0.24
N TYR A 341 -2.62 -11.85 1.40
CA TYR A 341 -4.02 -12.24 1.55
C TYR A 341 -4.78 -11.09 2.19
N VAL A 342 -6.04 -10.97 1.78
CA VAL A 342 -6.97 -10.01 2.35
C VAL A 342 -8.04 -10.77 3.10
N LEU A 343 -8.23 -10.42 4.36
CA LEU A 343 -9.30 -10.95 5.19
C LEU A 343 -10.32 -9.83 5.43
N LYS A 344 -11.56 -10.05 5.00
CA LYS A 344 -12.66 -9.08 5.09
C LYS A 344 -13.86 -9.71 5.78
N PRO A 345 -14.58 -8.98 6.65
CA PRO A 345 -15.88 -9.38 7.15
C PRO A 345 -16.80 -9.74 5.98
N PHE A 346 -17.49 -10.87 6.09
CA PHE A 346 -18.42 -11.32 5.08
C PHE A 346 -19.74 -10.55 5.24
N THR A 347 -19.98 -9.62 4.33
CA THR A 347 -21.21 -8.81 4.26
C THR A 347 -22.12 -9.24 3.11
N GLY A 348 -21.79 -10.34 2.42
CA GLY A 348 -22.55 -10.87 1.28
C GLY A 348 -21.66 -11.37 0.14
N SER A 349 -22.29 -11.88 -0.91
CA SER A 349 -21.63 -12.56 -2.04
C SER A 349 -21.09 -11.63 -3.14
N LYS A 350 -21.36 -10.32 -3.09
CA LYS A 350 -20.90 -9.39 -4.12
C LYS A 350 -19.40 -9.14 -4.00
N GLY A 351 -18.64 -9.47 -5.05
CA GLY A 351 -17.22 -9.10 -5.16
C GLY A 351 -16.23 -10.07 -4.54
N LEU A 352 -16.62 -11.33 -4.30
CA LEU A 352 -15.68 -12.40 -3.92
C LEU A 352 -14.96 -12.92 -5.17
N SER A 353 -13.74 -12.43 -5.42
CA SER A 353 -12.82 -13.03 -6.40
C SER A 353 -11.61 -13.63 -5.68
N ASP A 354 -10.96 -14.61 -6.32
CA ASP A 354 -9.63 -15.11 -5.91
C ASP A 354 -9.55 -15.66 -4.49
N LEU A 355 -10.61 -16.34 -4.07
CA LEU A 355 -10.74 -17.00 -2.78
C LEU A 355 -9.55 -17.92 -2.49
N ALA A 356 -9.09 -17.90 -1.24
CA ALA A 356 -8.01 -18.76 -0.76
C ALA A 356 -8.49 -20.21 -0.50
N ALA A 357 -9.32 -20.75 -1.39
CA ALA A 357 -9.80 -22.12 -1.29
C ALA A 357 -8.63 -23.10 -1.16
N GLY A 358 -8.77 -24.07 -0.27
CA GLY A 358 -7.72 -25.05 0.02
C GLY A 358 -6.53 -24.52 0.82
N HIS A 359 -6.63 -23.35 1.47
CA HIS A 359 -5.67 -22.93 2.49
C HIS A 359 -6.09 -23.48 3.86
N ASP A 360 -5.14 -23.75 4.73
CA ASP A 360 -5.43 -24.07 6.13
C ASP A 360 -5.33 -22.81 6.96
N VAL A 361 -6.25 -22.64 7.90
CA VAL A 361 -6.27 -21.54 8.85
C VAL A 361 -6.23 -22.13 10.24
N GLU A 362 -5.26 -21.70 11.03
CA GLU A 362 -5.22 -22.00 12.46
C GLU A 362 -5.70 -20.76 13.22
N LEU A 363 -6.80 -20.91 13.92
CA LEU A 363 -7.44 -19.90 14.75
C LEU A 363 -7.13 -20.18 16.22
N LYS A 364 -6.68 -19.17 16.95
CA LYS A 364 -6.50 -19.23 18.40
C LYS A 364 -7.50 -18.30 19.08
N MET A 365 -8.15 -18.81 20.12
CA MET A 365 -9.09 -18.07 20.95
C MET A 365 -8.78 -18.34 22.41
N GLY A 366 -8.01 -17.45 23.04
CA GLY A 366 -7.49 -17.69 24.38
C GLY A 366 -6.56 -18.91 24.41
N SER A 367 -6.92 -19.94 25.18
CA SER A 367 -6.17 -21.22 25.24
C SER A 367 -6.58 -22.24 24.17
N GLU A 368 -7.67 -21.98 23.45
CA GLU A 368 -8.19 -22.91 22.45
C GLU A 368 -7.57 -22.67 21.08
N THR A 369 -7.38 -23.73 20.31
CA THR A 369 -6.87 -23.67 18.94
C THR A 369 -7.72 -24.55 18.05
N ALA A 370 -8.18 -23.98 16.93
CA ALA A 370 -8.99 -24.65 15.93
C ALA A 370 -8.31 -24.57 14.56
N LYS A 371 -8.34 -25.66 13.79
CA LYS A 371 -7.86 -25.70 12.41
C LYS A 371 -9.02 -25.84 11.46
N GLN A 372 -9.05 -24.99 10.44
CA GLN A 372 -10.07 -25.00 9.39
C GLN A 372 -9.41 -25.02 8.01
N ARG A 373 -9.84 -25.93 7.13
CA ARG A 373 -9.57 -25.85 5.70
C ARG A 373 -10.56 -24.89 5.05
N VAL A 374 -10.07 -23.89 4.32
CA VAL A 374 -10.88 -22.92 3.61
C VAL A 374 -11.58 -23.61 2.42
N GLY A 375 -12.91 -23.52 2.38
CA GLY A 375 -13.73 -24.10 1.33
C GLY A 375 -13.69 -23.31 0.03
N ALA A 376 -14.49 -23.75 -0.95
CA ALA A 376 -14.65 -23.03 -2.22
C ALA A 376 -15.35 -21.66 -2.05
N ASP A 377 -16.03 -21.46 -0.93
CA ASP A 377 -16.65 -20.20 -0.51
C ASP A 377 -15.66 -19.19 0.08
N GLY A 378 -14.44 -19.62 0.41
CA GLY A 378 -13.40 -18.76 0.97
C GLY A 378 -13.69 -18.28 2.39
N LEU A 379 -14.66 -18.87 3.09
CA LEU A 379 -15.16 -18.36 4.36
C LEU A 379 -14.49 -19.02 5.57
N ILE A 380 -14.24 -18.20 6.59
CA ILE A 380 -13.69 -18.57 7.89
C ILE A 380 -14.71 -18.16 8.95
N TRP A 381 -15.15 -19.13 9.75
CA TRP A 381 -16.24 -18.98 10.71
C TRP A 381 -15.64 -18.83 12.10
N LEU A 382 -15.48 -17.59 12.56
CA LEU A 382 -14.75 -17.22 13.78
C LEU A 382 -15.63 -17.15 15.03
N GLY A 383 -16.93 -16.89 14.87
CA GLY A 383 -17.91 -16.90 15.96
C GLY A 383 -17.89 -15.61 16.79
N LYS A 384 -18.41 -15.67 18.02
CA LYS A 384 -18.30 -14.59 19.02
C LYS A 384 -17.09 -14.88 19.89
N PRO A 385 -15.97 -14.16 19.72
CA PRO A 385 -14.76 -14.47 20.46
C PRO A 385 -14.95 -14.12 21.94
N SER A 386 -14.78 -15.10 22.84
CA SER A 386 -14.73 -14.85 24.29
C SER A 386 -13.42 -14.17 24.72
N ALA A 387 -12.41 -14.21 23.86
CA ALA A 387 -11.10 -13.57 23.97
C ALA A 387 -10.71 -12.95 22.61
N THR A 388 -9.63 -12.17 22.53
CA THR A 388 -9.17 -11.68 21.22
C THR A 388 -8.75 -12.87 20.34
N PRO A 389 -9.37 -13.08 19.17
CA PRO A 389 -8.95 -14.16 18.30
C PRO A 389 -7.70 -13.75 17.53
N SER A 390 -6.82 -14.71 17.27
CA SER A 390 -5.71 -14.55 16.34
C SER A 390 -5.69 -15.68 15.33
N LEU A 391 -5.13 -15.43 14.14
CA LEU A 391 -5.07 -16.44 13.10
C LEU A 391 -3.72 -16.50 12.39
N THR A 392 -3.43 -17.67 11.85
CA THR A 392 -2.37 -17.88 10.85
C THR A 392 -2.95 -18.57 9.63
N VAL A 393 -2.44 -18.21 8.45
CA VAL A 393 -2.83 -18.85 7.18
C VAL A 393 -1.66 -19.68 6.68
N SER A 394 -1.92 -20.95 6.40
CA SER A 394 -1.02 -21.87 5.72
C SER A 394 -1.50 -22.13 4.30
N ARG A 395 -0.59 -22.03 3.32
CA ARG A 395 -0.92 -22.33 1.93
C ARG A 395 -0.86 -23.83 1.65
N PRO A 396 -1.63 -24.33 0.67
CA PRO A 396 -1.43 -25.70 0.20
C PRO A 396 0.01 -25.85 -0.35
N GLY A 397 0.57 -27.05 -0.17
CA GLY A 397 1.89 -27.39 -0.66
C GLY A 397 1.99 -27.17 -2.17
N SER A 398 3.07 -26.53 -2.62
CA SER A 398 3.30 -26.19 -4.01
C SER A 398 4.78 -26.07 -4.23
N ALA A 399 5.40 -27.07 -4.88
CA ALA A 399 6.85 -27.12 -5.07
C ALA A 399 7.42 -25.82 -5.66
N ALA A 400 6.66 -25.17 -6.55
CA ALA A 400 7.06 -23.91 -7.17
C ALA A 400 6.93 -22.69 -6.24
N LEU A 401 5.97 -22.65 -5.31
CA LEU A 401 5.89 -21.58 -4.30
C LEU A 401 6.81 -21.87 -3.10
N ASP A 402 7.04 -23.15 -2.79
CA ASP A 402 7.89 -23.64 -1.70
C ASP A 402 9.35 -23.26 -1.87
N GLU A 403 9.79 -22.99 -3.10
CA GLU A 403 11.12 -22.45 -3.38
C GLU A 403 11.29 -21.00 -2.86
N TRP A 404 10.22 -20.21 -2.85
CA TRP A 404 10.30 -18.75 -2.73
C TRP A 404 9.66 -18.17 -1.47
N TRP A 405 8.62 -18.80 -0.94
CA TRP A 405 7.86 -18.29 0.20
C TRP A 405 7.76 -19.30 1.34
N GLU A 406 7.63 -18.78 2.55
CA GLU A 406 7.32 -19.60 3.72
C GLU A 406 5.98 -20.33 3.54
N ALA A 407 5.74 -21.35 4.38
CA ALA A 407 4.52 -22.14 4.33
C ALA A 407 3.32 -21.43 4.99
N GLN A 408 3.59 -20.49 5.91
CA GLN A 408 2.57 -19.85 6.75
C GLN A 408 2.84 -18.35 6.98
N THR A 409 1.77 -17.60 7.25
CA THR A 409 1.84 -16.18 7.65
C THR A 409 2.31 -16.03 9.10
N ALA A 410 2.70 -14.81 9.48
CA ALA A 410 2.74 -14.43 10.89
C ALA A 410 1.32 -14.50 11.50
N GLU A 411 1.27 -14.58 12.83
CA GLU A 411 0.01 -14.55 13.58
C GLU A 411 -0.60 -13.14 13.55
N GLN A 412 -1.88 -13.05 13.18
CA GLN A 412 -2.63 -11.80 13.08
C GLN A 412 -3.75 -11.79 14.11
N GLU A 413 -3.69 -10.82 15.03
CA GLU A 413 -4.77 -10.54 15.98
C GLU A 413 -5.93 -9.84 15.27
N LEU A 414 -7.17 -10.27 15.52
CA LEU A 414 -8.38 -9.69 14.96
C LEU A 414 -9.20 -8.93 16.02
N SER A 415 -10.14 -8.12 15.55
CA SER A 415 -11.12 -7.45 16.40
C SER A 415 -12.00 -8.47 17.11
N ARG A 416 -12.36 -8.15 18.35
CA ARG A 416 -13.34 -8.92 19.13
C ARG A 416 -14.78 -8.69 18.68
N SER A 417 -15.05 -7.55 18.05
CA SER A 417 -16.40 -7.15 17.63
C SER A 417 -16.47 -7.06 16.11
N PHE A 418 -17.67 -7.33 15.58
CA PHE A 418 -17.94 -7.16 14.16
C PHE A 418 -17.83 -5.70 13.74
N ASP A 419 -17.07 -5.44 12.68
CA ASP A 419 -17.00 -4.15 11.99
C ASP A 419 -16.97 -4.44 10.48
N ALA A 420 -17.96 -3.94 9.74
CA ALA A 420 -18.12 -4.21 8.32
C ALA A 420 -17.00 -3.64 7.44
N GLU A 421 -16.33 -2.58 7.92
CA GLU A 421 -15.29 -1.86 7.16
C GLU A 421 -13.87 -2.32 7.52
N GLN A 422 -13.74 -3.15 8.56
CA GLN A 422 -12.43 -3.59 9.03
C GLN A 422 -11.79 -4.58 8.06
N VAL A 423 -10.59 -4.27 7.56
CA VAL A 423 -9.83 -5.14 6.65
C VAL A 423 -8.50 -5.55 7.31
N TYR A 424 -8.11 -6.81 7.15
CA TYR A 424 -6.79 -7.29 7.57
C TYR A 424 -5.97 -7.73 6.37
N MET A 425 -4.69 -7.38 6.38
CA MET A 425 -3.71 -7.75 5.38
C MET A 425 -2.74 -8.76 5.97
N LEU A 426 -2.82 -10.01 5.53
CA LEU A 426 -1.91 -11.07 5.96
C LEU A 426 -0.81 -11.25 4.93
N LYS A 427 0.44 -11.32 5.37
CA LYS A 427 1.61 -11.47 4.49
C LYS A 427 2.34 -12.76 4.83
N MET A 428 2.60 -13.56 3.80
CA MET A 428 3.44 -14.74 3.87
C MET A 428 4.84 -14.37 3.35
N PRO A 429 5.86 -14.35 4.22
CA PRO A 429 7.16 -13.82 3.87
C PRO A 429 7.86 -14.68 2.81
N CYS A 430 8.72 -14.02 2.04
CA CYS A 430 9.68 -14.71 1.17
C CYS A 430 10.72 -15.44 2.03
N LYS A 431 11.16 -16.62 1.58
CA LYS A 431 12.27 -17.35 2.23
C LYS A 431 13.54 -16.52 2.12
N LYS A 432 14.23 -16.31 3.24
CA LYS A 432 15.60 -15.79 3.22
C LYS A 432 16.50 -16.89 2.65
N ARG A 433 17.06 -16.69 1.46
CA ARG A 433 18.15 -17.54 0.98
C ARG A 433 19.39 -17.15 1.78
N GLU A 434 19.92 -18.08 2.57
CA GLU A 434 21.25 -17.92 3.15
C GLU A 434 22.25 -17.79 2.00
N GLN A 435 23.05 -16.71 2.00
CA GLN A 435 24.23 -16.62 1.14
C GLN A 435 25.22 -17.67 1.61
N GLY A 436 25.12 -18.90 1.10
CA GLY A 436 25.95 -20.02 1.57
C GLY A 436 25.86 -21.31 0.76
N ASP A 437 24.73 -21.62 0.12
CA ASP A 437 24.55 -22.91 -0.58
C ASP A 437 25.05 -22.91 -2.05
N GLU A 438 26.13 -22.19 -2.36
CA GLU A 438 26.87 -22.35 -3.62
C GLU A 438 27.87 -23.53 -3.59
N GLY A 439 27.74 -24.44 -2.62
CA GLY A 439 28.65 -25.57 -2.44
C GLY A 439 27.92 -26.90 -2.31
N ASN A 440 27.24 -27.35 -3.37
CA ASN A 440 27.02 -28.75 -3.77
C ASN A 440 25.65 -28.94 -4.43
N MET A 441 25.58 -28.74 -5.75
CA MET A 441 24.76 -29.60 -6.61
C MET A 441 25.43 -29.68 -7.98
N VAL A 442 26.21 -30.77 -8.13
CA VAL A 442 26.74 -31.48 -9.31
C VAL A 442 26.89 -30.72 -10.62
#